data_AF-A0A293LGX5-F1
#
_entry.id   AF-A0A293LGX5-F1
#
_cell.length_a   1.000
_cell.length_b   1.000
_cell.length_c   1.000
_cell.angle_alpha   90.00
_cell.angle_beta   90.00
_cell.angle_gamma   90.00
#
_symmetry.space_group_name_H-M   'P 1'
#
loop_
_entity.id
_entity.type
_entity.pdbx_description
1 polymer ?
#
loop_
_entity_poly.entity_id
_entity_poly.type
_entity_poly.pdbx_seq_one_letter_code
_entity_poly.pdbx_strand_id
1 'polypeptide(L)'
;MLTLLVFFVACITNICCLDCYICENQDNNNEKCTATIRTCAAGQERCYTEVRWGSTPYWAPTGEKQYYISKRCATEHACRNMSDRYRTRCDRIWYNDWECSECCTGDRCNYYVTLDGISLRTGLWIYLFPSMVVVFTLRQRW
;
A
#
# COMPACT_ATOMS: atom_id res chain seq x y z
N MET A 1 -14.02 10.58 34.94
CA MET A 1 -12.82 11.29 34.45
C MET A 1 -11.64 10.35 34.22
N LEU A 2 -11.27 9.48 35.17
CA LEU A 2 -10.17 8.51 35.01
C LEU A 2 -10.35 7.56 33.80
N THR A 3 -11.56 7.07 33.56
CA THR A 3 -11.89 6.16 32.45
C THR A 3 -11.73 6.80 31.06
N LEU A 4 -12.06 8.08 30.90
CA LEU A 4 -11.85 8.82 29.66
C LEU A 4 -10.36 9.03 29.37
N LEU A 5 -9.57 9.25 30.41
CA LEU A 5 -8.13 9.45 30.32
C LEU A 5 -7.41 8.13 29.95
N VAL A 6 -7.85 7.00 30.50
CA VAL A 6 -7.36 5.66 30.13
C VAL A 6 -7.69 5.32 28.67
N PHE A 7 -8.89 5.62 28.19
CA PHE A 7 -9.25 5.45 26.78
C PHE A 7 -8.42 6.33 25.84
N PHE A 8 -8.19 7.59 26.22
CA PHE A 8 -7.39 8.52 25.45
C PHE A 8 -5.92 8.05 25.34
N VAL A 9 -5.34 7.59 26.45
CA VAL A 9 -3.97 7.05 26.50
C VAL A 9 -3.84 5.76 25.67
N ALA A 10 -4.81 4.85 25.75
CA ALA A 10 -4.81 3.61 24.96
C ALA A 10 -4.83 3.88 23.44
N CYS A 11 -5.55 4.90 22.99
CA CYS A 11 -5.59 5.29 21.57
C CYS A 11 -4.26 5.87 21.06
N ILE A 12 -3.47 6.55 21.90
CA ILE A 12 -2.21 7.21 21.51
C ILE A 12 -1.07 6.20 21.32
N THR A 13 -1.14 5.02 21.95
CA THR A 13 -0.03 4.04 21.95
C THR A 13 0.13 3.19 20.68
N ASN A 14 -0.67 3.41 19.64
CA ASN A 14 -0.53 2.67 18.38
C ASN A 14 0.56 3.31 17.49
N ILE A 15 1.82 3.12 17.85
CA ILE A 15 2.94 3.35 16.92
C ILE A 15 3.04 2.09 16.04
N CYS A 16 2.34 2.08 14.92
CA CYS A 16 2.48 0.99 13.94
C CYS A 16 3.69 1.29 13.06
N CYS A 17 4.70 0.42 13.12
CA CYS A 17 5.78 0.40 12.13
C CYS A 17 5.24 -0.25 10.85
N LEU A 18 5.28 0.47 9.73
CA LEU A 18 4.78 -0.04 8.46
C LEU A 18 5.66 -1.19 7.95
N ASP A 19 5.07 -2.36 7.75
CA ASP A 19 5.71 -3.47 7.04
C ASP A 19 5.25 -3.52 5.58
N CYS A 20 6.16 -3.76 4.63
CA CYS A 20 5.82 -3.97 3.22
C CYS A 20 6.47 -5.23 2.67
N TYR A 21 5.85 -5.83 1.65
CA TYR A 21 6.52 -6.82 0.80
C TYR A 21 7.58 -6.15 -0.06
N ILE A 22 8.74 -6.80 -0.21
CA ILE A 22 9.89 -6.28 -0.95
C ILE A 22 10.38 -7.30 -1.97
N CYS A 23 10.53 -6.87 -3.22
CA CYS A 23 11.18 -7.64 -4.25
C CYS A 23 11.69 -6.70 -5.36
N GLU A 24 12.56 -7.19 -6.21
CA GLU A 24 13.16 -6.38 -7.27
C GLU A 24 13.25 -7.23 -8.54
N ASN A 25 12.66 -6.73 -9.62
CA ASN A 25 12.68 -7.31 -10.97
C ASN A 25 12.37 -8.83 -10.99
N GLN A 26 11.28 -9.22 -10.32
CA GLN A 26 10.79 -10.59 -10.37
C GLN A 26 9.81 -10.76 -11.54
N ASP A 27 9.80 -11.92 -12.17
CA ASP A 27 8.94 -12.25 -13.30
C ASP A 27 7.50 -12.62 -12.89
N ASN A 28 7.26 -12.82 -11.59
CA ASN A 28 5.95 -13.16 -11.06
C ASN A 28 5.73 -12.65 -9.62
N ASN A 29 4.47 -12.63 -9.17
CA ASN A 29 4.07 -12.20 -7.82
C ASN A 29 3.93 -13.38 -6.87
N ASN A 30 4.99 -14.15 -6.73
CA ASN A 30 5.12 -15.29 -5.84
C ASN A 30 6.48 -15.25 -5.13
N GLU A 31 6.75 -16.25 -4.29
CA GLU A 31 8.03 -16.45 -3.62
C GLU A 31 8.58 -15.16 -3.00
N LYS A 32 9.64 -14.58 -3.58
CA LYS A 32 10.28 -13.38 -3.06
C LYS A 32 9.29 -12.22 -2.87
N CYS A 33 8.37 -12.01 -3.82
CA CYS A 33 7.41 -10.90 -3.79
C CYS A 33 6.26 -11.08 -2.78
N THR A 34 6.06 -12.28 -2.22
CA THR A 34 5.00 -12.55 -1.22
C THR A 34 5.52 -13.13 0.10
N ALA A 35 6.81 -13.46 0.18
CA ALA A 35 7.46 -13.99 1.38
C ALA A 35 8.44 -12.99 2.02
N THR A 36 9.05 -12.10 1.24
CA THR A 36 10.06 -11.16 1.76
C THR A 36 9.40 -9.90 2.27
N ILE A 37 9.46 -9.67 3.58
CA ILE A 37 8.88 -8.52 4.26
C ILE A 37 10.01 -7.67 4.85
N ARG A 38 9.84 -6.36 4.83
CA ARG A 38 10.72 -5.40 5.50
C ARG A 38 9.91 -4.35 6.22
N THR A 39 10.29 -4.08 7.47
CA THR A 39 9.84 -2.91 8.22
C THR A 39 10.45 -1.65 7.63
N CYS A 40 9.60 -0.71 7.25
CA CYS A 40 9.99 0.53 6.59
C CYS A 40 10.71 1.49 7.54
N ALA A 41 11.64 2.26 7.00
CA ALA A 41 12.38 3.26 7.77
C ALA A 41 11.48 4.45 8.16
N ALA A 42 11.93 5.25 9.14
CA ALA A 42 11.24 6.49 9.49
C ALA A 42 11.07 7.39 8.24
N GLY A 43 9.85 7.89 8.03
CA GLY A 43 9.48 8.70 6.85
C GLY A 43 9.10 7.88 5.60
N GLN A 44 9.25 6.55 5.61
CA GLN A 44 8.74 5.67 4.56
C GLN A 44 7.33 5.19 4.91
N GLU A 45 6.36 6.03 4.60
CA GLU A 45 4.95 5.88 5.02
C GLU A 45 4.09 5.10 4.02
N ARG A 46 4.69 4.59 2.93
CA ARG A 46 3.98 3.90 1.84
C ARG A 46 4.66 2.60 1.45
N CYS A 47 3.85 1.61 1.10
CA CYS A 47 4.29 0.51 0.27
C CYS A 47 4.07 0.89 -1.19
N TYR A 48 5.11 0.73 -2.01
CA TYR A 48 5.09 1.00 -3.43
C TYR A 48 5.28 -0.31 -4.20
N THR A 49 4.47 -0.52 -5.23
CA THR A 49 4.64 -1.62 -6.19
C THR A 49 4.67 -1.07 -7.61
N GLU A 50 5.55 -1.65 -8.42
CA GLU A 50 5.67 -1.40 -9.85
C GLU A 50 5.62 -2.73 -10.59
N VAL A 51 4.95 -2.73 -11.73
CA VAL A 51 4.96 -3.83 -12.68
C VAL A 51 5.15 -3.30 -14.08
N ARG A 52 6.10 -3.92 -14.77
CA ARG A 52 6.41 -3.65 -16.16
C ARG A 52 6.11 -4.90 -16.97
N TRP A 53 5.52 -4.70 -18.12
CA TRP A 53 5.42 -5.71 -19.16
C TRP A 53 6.20 -5.21 -20.34
N GLY A 54 7.17 -6.01 -20.77
CA GLY A 54 7.97 -5.61 -21.93
C GLY A 54 9.01 -6.65 -22.29
N SER A 55 9.79 -6.30 -23.31
CA SER A 55 10.80 -7.17 -23.90
C SER A 55 11.87 -7.58 -22.88
N THR A 56 12.48 -8.75 -23.07
CA THR A 56 13.66 -9.15 -22.30
C THR A 56 14.81 -8.14 -22.47
N PRO A 57 15.69 -7.92 -21.48
CA PRO A 57 16.81 -6.99 -21.60
C PRO A 57 17.84 -7.41 -22.66
N TYR A 58 17.76 -8.63 -23.18
CA TYR A 58 18.60 -9.15 -24.25
C TYR A 58 17.80 -9.26 -25.55
N TRP A 59 18.51 -9.21 -26.69
CA TRP A 59 17.87 -9.43 -27.97
C TRP A 59 17.37 -10.89 -28.06
N ALA A 60 16.06 -11.06 -28.21
CA ALA A 60 15.42 -12.35 -28.43
C ALA A 60 14.78 -12.36 -29.84
N PRO A 61 15.04 -13.40 -30.68
CA PRO A 61 14.51 -13.47 -32.04
C PRO A 61 12.98 -13.43 -32.10
N THR A 62 12.33 -13.92 -31.03
CA THR A 62 10.88 -14.07 -30.88
C THR A 62 10.21 -12.83 -30.28
N GLY A 63 10.98 -11.83 -29.84
CA GLY A 63 10.43 -10.66 -29.15
C GLY A 63 9.71 -11.02 -27.85
N GLU A 64 10.20 -12.04 -27.15
CA GLU A 64 9.63 -12.50 -25.88
C GLU A 64 9.48 -11.36 -24.88
N LYS A 65 8.26 -11.29 -24.30
CA LYS A 65 7.89 -10.34 -23.26
C LYS A 65 7.67 -11.08 -21.96
N GLN A 66 8.00 -10.41 -20.86
CA GLN A 66 7.78 -10.92 -19.51
C GLN A 66 7.39 -9.79 -18.56
N TYR A 67 6.95 -10.18 -17.37
CA TYR A 67 6.73 -9.23 -16.29
C TYR A 67 8.04 -8.88 -15.59
N TYR A 68 8.10 -7.68 -15.03
CA TYR A 68 9.10 -7.27 -14.05
C TYR A 68 8.38 -6.58 -12.91
N ILE A 69 8.37 -7.20 -11.75
CA ILE A 69 7.65 -6.77 -10.55
C ILE A 69 8.69 -6.35 -9.51
N SER A 70 8.50 -5.13 -9.00
CA SER A 70 9.33 -4.56 -7.95
C SER A 70 8.45 -3.99 -6.85
N LYS A 71 8.77 -4.30 -5.59
CA LYS A 71 8.04 -3.83 -4.41
C LYS A 71 9.03 -3.22 -3.41
N ARG A 72 8.69 -2.07 -2.83
CA ARG A 72 9.55 -1.38 -1.86
C ARG A 72 8.80 -0.47 -0.91
N CYS A 73 9.39 -0.19 0.24
CA CYS A 73 9.01 0.96 1.06
C CYS A 73 9.33 2.26 0.32
N ALA A 74 8.47 3.27 0.45
CA ALA A 74 8.62 4.57 -0.17
C ALA A 74 8.13 5.70 0.76
N THR A 75 8.65 6.90 0.55
CA THR A 75 8.03 8.11 1.13
C THR A 75 6.77 8.47 0.35
N GLU A 76 5.86 9.20 0.99
CA GLU A 76 4.65 9.74 0.35
C GLU A 76 4.97 10.48 -0.96
N HIS A 77 5.99 11.34 -0.93
CA HIS A 77 6.37 12.16 -2.08
C HIS A 77 6.93 11.31 -3.23
N ALA A 78 7.83 10.37 -2.93
CA ALA A 78 8.42 9.49 -3.94
C ALA A 78 7.34 8.62 -4.60
N CYS A 79 6.44 8.07 -3.78
CA CYS A 79 5.28 7.31 -4.22
C CYS A 79 4.41 8.10 -5.22
N ARG A 80 4.00 9.32 -4.87
CA ARG A 80 3.16 10.17 -5.74
C ARG A 80 3.86 10.47 -7.06
N ASN A 81 5.12 10.91 -7.00
CA ASN A 81 5.88 11.26 -8.20
C ASN A 81 6.04 10.07 -9.17
N MET A 82 6.35 8.88 -8.64
CA MET A 82 6.45 7.67 -9.46
C MET A 82 5.11 7.23 -10.04
N SER A 83 4.04 7.33 -9.25
CA SER A 83 2.69 7.00 -9.70
C SER A 83 2.24 7.91 -10.84
N ASP A 84 2.48 9.23 -10.71
CA ASP A 84 2.17 10.21 -11.75
C ASP A 84 2.99 9.98 -13.03
N ARG A 85 4.29 9.64 -12.88
CA ARG A 85 5.17 9.34 -14.01
C ARG A 85 4.71 8.13 -14.83
N TYR A 86 4.18 7.11 -14.18
CA TYR A 86 3.79 5.85 -14.84
C TYR A 86 2.31 5.78 -15.19
N ARG A 87 1.50 6.71 -14.68
CA ARG A 87 0.06 6.79 -14.97
C ARG A 87 -0.27 6.77 -16.47
N THR A 88 0.56 7.39 -17.30
CA THR A 88 0.34 7.46 -18.76
C THR A 88 0.80 6.22 -19.52
N ARG A 89 1.59 5.34 -18.88
CA ARG A 89 2.14 4.12 -19.48
C ARG A 89 1.44 2.85 -18.98
N CYS A 90 0.38 2.98 -18.19
CA CYS A 90 -0.37 1.86 -17.63
C CYS A 90 -1.60 1.54 -18.49
N ASP A 91 -1.39 1.10 -19.75
CA ASP A 91 -2.49 0.72 -20.65
C ASP A 91 -2.88 -0.77 -20.56
N ARG A 92 -1.97 -1.61 -20.04
CA ARG A 92 -2.10 -3.08 -19.93
C ARG A 92 -2.38 -3.78 -21.26
N ILE A 93 -1.97 -3.19 -22.37
CA ILE A 93 -2.13 -3.76 -23.71
C ILE A 93 -1.01 -4.78 -23.95
N TRP A 94 -1.35 -6.06 -24.06
CA TRP A 94 -0.40 -7.18 -24.07
C TRP A 94 0.70 -7.12 -25.16
N TYR A 95 0.47 -6.46 -26.31
CA TYR A 95 1.46 -6.34 -27.37
C TYR A 95 2.35 -5.10 -27.26
N ASN A 96 1.95 -4.11 -26.46
CA ASN A 96 2.74 -2.92 -26.18
C ASN A 96 3.58 -3.12 -24.91
N ASP A 97 4.66 -2.34 -24.80
CA ASP A 97 5.34 -2.21 -23.52
C ASP A 97 4.54 -1.26 -22.63
N TRP A 98 4.27 -1.69 -21.39
CA TRP A 98 3.51 -0.90 -20.44
C TRP A 98 4.07 -1.05 -19.03
N GLU A 99 3.76 -0.07 -18.20
CA GLU A 99 4.29 0.06 -16.85
C GLU A 99 3.24 0.68 -15.95
N CYS A 100 2.86 -0.05 -14.91
CA CYS A 100 1.90 0.37 -13.90
C CYS A 100 2.59 0.44 -12.55
N SER A 101 2.15 1.37 -11.71
CA SER A 101 2.55 1.40 -10.31
C SER A 101 1.42 1.81 -9.41
N GLU A 102 1.46 1.34 -8.18
CA GLU A 102 0.49 1.66 -7.14
C GLU A 102 1.18 1.88 -5.81
N CYS A 103 0.61 2.77 -5.01
CA CYS A 103 0.95 2.91 -3.61
C CYS A 103 -0.23 2.61 -2.72
N CYS A 104 0.05 1.96 -1.60
CA CYS A 104 -0.92 1.72 -0.54
C CYS A 104 -0.33 2.08 0.83
N THR A 105 -1.22 2.18 1.81
CA THR A 105 -0.89 2.44 3.22
C THR A 105 -1.53 1.35 4.07
N GLY A 106 -0.81 0.90 5.10
CA GLY A 106 -1.21 -0.19 5.97
C GLY A 106 -0.28 -1.39 5.84
N ASP A 107 -0.17 -2.17 6.92
CA ASP A 107 0.78 -3.27 6.98
C ASP A 107 0.53 -4.29 5.87
N ARG A 108 1.59 -4.56 5.11
CA ARG A 108 1.65 -5.56 4.04
C ARG A 108 0.56 -5.37 2.99
N CYS A 109 0.10 -4.13 2.80
CA CYS A 109 -1.00 -3.81 1.89
C CYS A 109 -0.69 -4.16 0.42
N ASN A 110 0.59 -4.25 0.06
CA ASN A 110 1.05 -4.50 -1.30
C ASN A 110 1.27 -5.97 -1.64
N TYR A 111 0.47 -6.88 -1.09
CA TYR A 111 0.52 -8.32 -1.40
C TYR A 111 0.33 -8.57 -2.91
N TYR A 112 -0.70 -7.97 -3.50
CA TYR A 112 -0.94 -7.99 -4.94
C TYR A 112 -0.06 -6.96 -5.65
N VAL A 113 0.14 -7.17 -6.95
CA VAL A 113 1.00 -6.31 -7.77
C VAL A 113 0.38 -4.91 -7.91
N THR A 114 -0.83 -4.85 -8.42
CA THR A 114 -1.65 -3.64 -8.51
C THR A 114 -3.11 -4.06 -8.45
N LEU A 115 -3.92 -3.38 -7.64
CA LEU A 115 -5.36 -3.49 -7.57
C LEU A 115 -5.95 -2.33 -8.38
N ASP A 116 -6.96 -2.59 -9.22
CA ASP A 116 -7.74 -1.47 -9.77
C ASP A 116 -8.41 -0.74 -8.60
N GLY A 117 -8.02 0.51 -8.41
CA GLY A 117 -8.03 1.18 -7.12
C GLY A 117 -9.40 1.22 -6.44
N ILE A 118 -9.53 0.48 -5.33
CA ILE A 118 -10.57 0.74 -4.33
C ILE A 118 -9.91 1.55 -3.21
N SER A 119 -9.99 2.87 -3.32
CA SER A 119 -9.60 3.78 -2.24
C SER A 119 -10.68 3.77 -1.14
N LEU A 120 -10.56 2.85 -0.17
CA LEU A 120 -11.39 2.88 1.03
C LEU A 120 -11.03 4.11 1.88
N ARG A 121 -11.84 5.17 1.82
CA ARG A 121 -11.74 6.31 2.75
C ARG A 121 -12.46 5.96 4.04
N THR A 122 -11.71 5.84 5.14
CA THR A 122 -12.27 5.65 6.48
C THR A 122 -13.10 6.89 6.86
N GLY A 123 -14.41 6.75 6.95
CA GLY A 123 -15.30 7.86 7.31
C GLY A 123 -15.20 8.22 8.79
N LEU A 124 -15.20 9.52 9.10
CA LEU A 124 -15.20 10.06 10.49
C LEU A 124 -16.32 9.49 11.37
N TRP A 125 -17.41 9.02 10.76
CA TRP A 125 -18.55 8.39 11.42
C TRP A 125 -18.19 7.16 12.26
N ILE A 126 -17.14 6.41 11.91
CA ILE A 126 -16.67 5.24 12.66
C ILE A 126 -16.23 5.64 14.08
N TYR A 127 -15.74 6.87 14.27
CA TYR A 127 -15.32 7.38 15.57
C TYR A 127 -16.45 8.15 16.30
N LEU A 128 -17.36 8.79 15.56
CA LEU A 128 -18.44 9.59 16.13
C LEU A 128 -19.58 8.75 16.73
N PHE A 129 -19.91 7.62 16.09
CA PHE A 129 -21.02 6.78 16.55
C PHE A 129 -20.77 6.11 17.92
N PRO A 130 -19.62 5.45 18.17
CA PRO A 130 -19.35 4.86 19.48
C PRO A 130 -19.14 5.91 20.58
N SER A 131 -18.57 7.08 20.26
CA SER A 131 -18.42 8.16 21.24
C SER A 131 -19.77 8.74 21.68
N MET A 132 -20.73 8.89 20.75
CA MET A 132 -22.10 9.30 21.09
C MET A 132 -22.82 8.28 21.98
N VAL A 133 -22.70 6.99 21.69
CA VAL A 133 -23.33 5.92 22.49
C VAL A 133 -22.76 5.89 23.92
N VAL A 134 -21.45 6.08 24.07
CA VAL A 134 -20.80 6.18 25.39
C VAL A 134 -21.28 7.40 26.17
N VAL A 135 -21.42 8.57 25.52
CA VAL A 135 -21.96 9.77 26.19
C VAL A 135 -23.42 9.56 26.61
N PHE A 136 -24.25 8.95 25.75
CA PHE A 136 -25.64 8.67 26.08
C PHE A 136 -25.79 7.70 27.26
N THR A 137 -25.00 6.62 27.28
CA THR A 137 -25.05 5.63 28.38
C THR A 137 -24.49 6.18 29.69
N LEU A 138 -23.47 7.04 29.64
CA LEU A 138 -22.99 7.76 30.83
C LEU A 138 -24.03 8.75 31.36
N ARG A 139 -24.78 9.42 30.47
CA ARG A 139 -25.83 10.38 30.86
C ARG A 139 -27.07 9.72 31.48
N GLN A 140 -27.35 8.45 31.19
CA GLN A 140 -28.44 7.71 31.84
C GLN A 140 -28.08 7.13 33.21
N ARG A 141 -26.79 7.17 33.58
CA ARG A 141 -26.26 6.64 34.85
C ARG A 141 -26.13 7.70 35.95
N TRP A 142 -26.35 8.96 35.63
CA TRP A 142 -26.42 10.12 36.53
C TRP A 142 -27.82 10.73 36.46
#